data_AF-Q3ECT3-F1
#
_entry.id   AF-Q3ECT3-F1
#
_cell.length_a   1.000
_cell.length_b   1.000
_cell.length_c   1.000
_cell.angle_alpha   90.00
_cell.angle_beta   90.00
_cell.angle_gamma   90.00
#
_symmetry.space_group_name_H-M   'P 1'
#
loop_
_entity.id
_entity.type
_entity.pdbx_description
1 polymer ?
#
loop_
_entity_poly.entity_id
_entity_poly.type
_entity_poly.pdbx_seq_one_letter_code
_entity_poly.pdbx_strand_id
1 'polypeptide(L)'
;MQKTERVIAISQTEESDFNCVLLCMFASFIRKLAAQSTIYNLWKQRNNVVHNQVSIPAPTIFKLIDREIRNIITARRKRKRYRNLMQIWLT
;
A
#
# COMPACT_ATOMS: atom_id res chain seq x y z
N MET A 1 44.08 -1.51 5.99
CA MET A 1 42.89 -1.76 5.14
C MET A 1 41.61 -2.10 5.93
N GLN A 2 41.66 -2.75 7.09
CA GLN A 2 40.43 -3.16 7.81
C GLN A 2 39.53 -2.03 8.35
N LYS A 3 40.08 -0.82 8.61
CA LYS A 3 39.31 0.28 9.22
C LYS A 3 38.25 0.84 8.26
N THR A 4 38.54 0.91 6.97
CA THR A 4 37.61 1.37 5.93
C THR A 4 36.48 0.38 5.69
N GLU A 5 36.76 -0.93 5.72
CA GLU A 5 35.75 -1.98 5.54
C GLU A 5 34.70 -1.97 6.67
N ARG A 6 35.13 -1.77 7.92
CA ARG A 6 34.20 -1.66 9.05
C ARG A 6 33.28 -0.43 8.93
N VAL A 7 33.81 0.71 8.46
CA VAL A 7 32.99 1.93 8.27
C VAL A 7 31.95 1.69 7.17
N ILE A 8 32.34 1.03 6.07
CA ILE A 8 31.40 0.67 5.00
C ILE A 8 30.31 -0.27 5.55
N ALA A 9 30.68 -1.31 6.30
CA ALA A 9 29.71 -2.23 6.90
C ALA A 9 28.72 -1.52 7.84
N ILE A 10 29.19 -0.60 8.69
CA ILE A 10 28.33 0.20 9.59
C ILE A 10 27.36 1.08 8.78
N SER A 11 27.84 1.76 7.74
CA SER A 11 26.98 2.59 6.88
C SER A 11 25.92 1.76 6.13
N GLN A 12 26.26 0.54 5.71
CA GLN A 12 25.32 -0.39 5.08
C GLN A 12 24.28 -0.90 6.09
N THR A 13 24.68 -1.17 7.34
CA THR A 13 23.72 -1.57 8.38
C THR A 13 22.76 -0.45 8.73
N GLU A 14 23.23 0.80 8.85
CA GLU A 14 22.36 1.95 9.08
C GLU A 14 21.36 2.13 7.92
N GLU A 15 21.82 2.05 6.67
CA GLU A 15 20.94 2.14 5.51
C GLU A 15 19.90 1.02 5.46
N SER A 16 20.27 -0.20 5.88
CA SER A 16 19.35 -1.34 5.99
C SER A 16 18.30 -1.15 7.09
N ASP A 17 18.69 -0.61 8.25
CA ASP A 17 17.78 -0.32 9.36
C ASP A 17 16.81 0.82 8.99
N PHE A 18 17.31 1.88 8.36
CA PHE A 18 16.48 2.97 7.81
C PHE A 18 15.48 2.44 6.79
N ASN A 19 15.92 1.55 5.88
CA ASN A 19 15.03 0.92 4.89
C ASN A 19 13.98 0.01 5.54
N CYS A 20 14.33 -0.73 6.59
CA CYS A 20 13.40 -1.59 7.34
C CYS A 20 12.27 -0.78 7.99
N VAL A 21 12.63 0.31 8.70
CA VAL A 21 11.64 1.20 9.33
C VAL A 21 10.75 1.87 8.28
N LEU A 22 11.35 2.34 7.19
CA LEU A 22 10.63 3.00 6.11
C LEU A 22 9.67 2.04 5.39
N LEU A 23 10.10 0.80 5.13
CA LEU A 23 9.26 -0.26 4.56
C LEU A 23 8.10 -0.63 5.49
N CYS A 24 8.37 -0.77 6.80
CA CYS A 24 7.34 -1.04 7.80
C CYS A 24 6.29 0.10 7.85
N MET A 25 6.75 1.35 7.79
CA MET A 25 5.86 2.52 7.70
C MET A 25 5.00 2.49 6.44
N PHE A 26 5.57 2.21 5.27
CA PHE A 26 4.81 2.10 4.03
C PHE A 26 3.82 0.93 4.04
N ALA A 27 4.22 -0.23 4.57
CA ALA A 27 3.34 -1.39 4.73
C ALA A 27 2.16 -1.08 5.66
N SER A 28 2.39 -0.32 6.75
CA SER A 28 1.30 0.14 7.62
C SER A 28 0.33 1.07 6.88
N PHE A 29 0.85 1.94 6.01
CA PHE A 29 0.05 2.90 5.27
C PHE A 29 -0.80 2.21 4.19
N ILE A 30 -0.23 1.27 3.44
CA ILE A 30 -0.95 0.46 2.46
C ILE A 30 -2.05 -0.37 3.14
N ARG A 31 -1.75 -1.01 4.28
CA ARG A 31 -2.76 -1.78 5.03
C ARG A 31 -3.94 -0.91 5.46
N LYS A 32 -3.68 0.31 5.94
CA LYS A 32 -4.74 1.28 6.27
C LYS A 32 -5.57 1.66 5.05
N LEU A 33 -4.92 1.90 3.91
CA LEU A 33 -5.59 2.22 2.66
C LEU A 33 -6.45 1.05 2.16
N ALA A 34 -5.91 -0.17 2.20
CA ALA A 34 -6.62 -1.38 1.81
C ALA A 34 -7.82 -1.64 2.73
N ALA A 35 -7.67 -1.47 4.04
CA ALA A 35 -8.76 -1.58 5.00
C ALA A 35 -9.87 -0.55 4.71
N GLN A 36 -9.50 0.72 4.49
CA GLN A 36 -10.46 1.77 4.14
C GLN A 36 -11.22 1.45 2.84
N SER A 37 -10.50 1.07 1.77
CA SER A 37 -11.12 0.68 0.49
C SER A 37 -12.03 -0.54 0.65
N THR A 38 -11.64 -1.52 1.47
CA THR A 38 -12.45 -2.73 1.70
C THR A 38 -13.74 -2.40 2.44
N ILE A 39 -13.65 -1.63 3.54
CA ILE A 39 -14.82 -1.19 4.32
C ILE A 39 -15.78 -0.36 3.44
N TYR A 40 -15.23 0.56 2.65
CA TYR A 40 -16.03 1.38 1.74
C TYR A 40 -16.77 0.53 0.68
N ASN A 41 -16.07 -0.42 0.06
CA ASN A 41 -16.69 -1.30 -0.94
C ASN A 41 -17.72 -2.25 -0.32
N LEU A 42 -17.51 -2.71 0.92
CA LEU A 42 -18.48 -3.53 1.64
C LEU A 42 -19.75 -2.74 1.95
N TRP A 43 -19.61 -1.52 2.46
CA TRP A 43 -20.73 -0.61 2.69
C TRP A 43 -21.47 -0.30 1.37
N LYS A 44 -20.74 -0.02 0.29
CA LYS A 44 -21.29 0.24 -1.04
C LYS A 44 -22.06 -0.96 -1.58
N GLN A 45 -21.51 -2.17 -1.44
CA GLN A 45 -22.16 -3.43 -1.82
C GLN A 45 -23.45 -3.64 -1.02
N ARG A 46 -23.41 -3.46 0.31
CA ARG A 46 -24.61 -3.54 1.15
C ARG A 46 -25.69 -2.58 0.66
N ASN A 47 -25.33 -1.34 0.35
CA ASN A 47 -26.30 -0.36 -0.17
C ASN A 47 -26.81 -0.73 -1.56
N ASN A 48 -25.95 -1.29 -2.42
CA ASN A 48 -26.36 -1.77 -3.73
C ASN A 48 -27.40 -2.90 -3.63
N VAL A 49 -27.22 -3.81 -2.68
CA VAL A 49 -28.21 -4.87 -2.40
C VAL A 49 -29.53 -4.26 -1.89
N VAL A 50 -29.47 -3.28 -0.98
CA VAL A 50 -30.68 -2.65 -0.42
C VAL A 50 -31.47 -1.87 -1.47
N HIS A 51 -30.81 -1.09 -2.33
CA HIS A 51 -31.49 -0.18 -3.25
C HIS A 51 -31.72 -0.76 -4.65
N ASN A 52 -30.79 -1.58 -5.14
CA ASN A 52 -30.84 -2.10 -6.50
C ASN A 52 -31.16 -3.60 -6.54
N GLN A 53 -31.22 -4.29 -5.39
CA GLN A 53 -31.41 -5.75 -5.29
C GLN A 53 -30.37 -6.56 -6.09
N VAL A 54 -29.22 -5.95 -6.39
CA VAL A 54 -28.13 -6.57 -7.16
C VAL A 54 -26.97 -6.90 -6.23
N SER A 55 -26.53 -8.16 -6.28
CA SER A 55 -25.31 -8.60 -5.60
C SER A 55 -24.14 -8.63 -6.59
N ILE A 56 -23.13 -7.79 -6.36
CA ILE A 56 -21.87 -7.86 -7.10
C ILE A 56 -21.04 -9.05 -6.57
N PRO A 57 -20.53 -9.94 -7.45
CA PRO A 57 -19.64 -11.03 -7.04
C PRO A 57 -18.37 -10.52 -6.36
N ALA A 58 -17.92 -11.22 -5.32
CA ALA A 58 -16.70 -10.87 -4.58
C ALA A 58 -15.45 -10.69 -5.47
N PRO A 59 -15.18 -11.53 -6.50
CA PRO A 59 -14.05 -11.31 -7.42
C PRO A 59 -14.07 -9.95 -8.13
N THR A 60 -15.27 -9.44 -8.45
CA THR A 60 -15.44 -8.12 -9.05
C THR A 60 -15.13 -7.02 -8.05
N ILE A 61 -15.58 -7.17 -6.80
CA ILE A 61 -15.28 -6.22 -5.72
C ILE A 61 -13.77 -6.18 -5.44
N PHE A 62 -13.09 -7.34 -5.42
CA PHE A 62 -11.63 -7.38 -5.26
C PHE A 62 -10.89 -6.62 -6.37
N LYS A 63 -11.30 -6.79 -7.64
CA LYS A 63 -10.74 -6.02 -8.76
C LYS A 63 -11.00 -4.52 -8.63
N LEU A 64 -12.17 -4.13 -8.12
CA LEU A 64 -12.49 -2.72 -7.86
C LEU A 64 -11.61 -2.14 -6.74
N ILE A 65 -11.43 -2.87 -5.64
CA ILE A 65 -10.55 -2.45 -4.54
C ILE A 65 -9.11 -2.28 -5.02
N ASP A 66 -8.56 -3.24 -5.76
CA ASP A 66 -7.21 -3.13 -6.33
C ASP A 66 -7.08 -1.90 -7.24
N ARG A 67 -8.05 -1.69 -8.14
CA ARG A 67 -8.09 -0.51 -9.00
C ARG A 67 -8.17 0.80 -8.20
N GLU A 68 -9.00 0.86 -7.18
CA GLU A 68 -9.13 2.04 -6.30
C GLU A 68 -7.82 2.36 -5.58
N ILE A 69 -7.16 1.35 -5.02
CA ILE A 69 -5.88 1.51 -4.34
C ILE A 69 -4.82 2.03 -5.33
N ARG A 70 -4.72 1.42 -6.52
CA ARG A 70 -3.82 1.89 -7.59
C ARG A 70 -4.12 3.33 -8.00
N ASN A 71 -5.40 3.69 -8.14
CA ASN A 71 -5.80 5.05 -8.49
C ASN A 71 -5.40 6.06 -7.42
N ILE A 72 -5.59 5.73 -6.13
CA ILE A 72 -5.19 6.60 -5.01
C ILE A 72 -3.67 6.80 -4.99
N ILE A 73 -2.91 5.73 -5.21
CA ILE A 73 -1.45 5.80 -5.27
C ILE A 73 -1.00 6.66 -6.45
N THR A 74 -1.52 6.38 -7.65
CA THR A 74 -1.17 7.10 -8.89
C THR A 74 -1.55 8.59 -8.80
N ALA A 75 -2.73 8.92 -8.28
CA ALA A 75 -3.17 10.30 -8.11
C ALA A 75 -2.25 11.10 -7.18
N ARG A 76 -1.64 10.44 -6.20
CA ARG A 76 -0.78 11.08 -5.18
C ARG A 76 0.72 10.87 -5.42
N ARG A 77 1.12 10.28 -6.56
CA ARG A 77 2.52 9.93 -6.90
C ARG A 77 3.55 11.06 -6.72
N LYS A 78 3.13 12.32 -6.89
CA LYS A 78 4.01 13.51 -6.73
C LYS A 78 4.43 13.74 -5.26
N ARG A 79 3.68 13.22 -4.29
CA ARG A 79 3.97 13.35 -2.85
C ARG A 79 5.05 12.34 -2.45
N LYS A 80 6.06 12.76 -1.67
CA LYS A 80 7.20 11.90 -1.25
C LYS A 80 6.77 10.52 -0.72
N ARG A 81 5.70 10.48 0.09
CA ARG A 81 5.15 9.26 0.71
C ARG A 81 4.60 8.22 -0.29
N TYR A 82 4.26 8.64 -1.53
CA TYR A 82 3.61 7.78 -2.53
C TYR A 82 4.55 7.30 -3.64
N ARG A 83 5.79 7.80 -3.69
CA ARG A 83 6.73 7.54 -4.80
C ARG A 83 7.02 6.04 -4.98
N ASN A 84 7.25 5.33 -3.88
CA ASN A 84 7.60 3.90 -3.90
C ASN A 84 6.40 3.00 -3.53
N LEU A 85 5.24 3.60 -3.27
CA LEU A 85 4.10 2.87 -2.73
C LEU A 85 3.48 1.91 -3.76
N MET A 86 3.54 2.26 -5.06
CA MET A 86 3.06 1.39 -6.13
C MET A 86 3.92 0.13 -6.25
N GLN A 87 5.24 0.25 -6.06
CA GLN A 87 6.14 -0.90 -6.08
C GLN A 87 5.81 -1.85 -4.93
N ILE A 88 5.61 -1.30 -3.73
CA ILE A 88 5.22 -2.10 -2.55
C ILE A 88 3.83 -2.74 -2.72
N TRP A 89 2.90 -2.12 -3.45
CA TRP A 89 1.57 -2.73 -3.72
C TRP A 89 1.62 -3.86 -4.76
N LEU A 90 2.59 -3.81 -5.68
CA LEU A 90 2.77 -4.81 -6.75
C LEU A 90 3.61 -6.01 -6.32
N THR A 91 4.35 -5.89 -5.22
CA THR A 91 5.23 -6.93 -4.67
C THR A 91 4.43 -7.82 -3.74
#